data_AF-A0A850NXE6-F1
#
_entry.id   AF-A0A850NXE6-F1
#
_cell.length_a   1.000
_cell.length_b   1.000
_cell.length_c   1.000
_cell.angle_alpha   90.00
_cell.angle_beta   90.00
_cell.angle_gamma   90.00
#
_symmetry.space_group_name_H-M   'P 1'
#
loop_
_entity.id
_entity.type
_entity.pdbx_description
1 polymer ?
#
loop_
_entity_poly.entity_id
_entity_poly.type
_entity_poly.pdbx_seq_one_letter_code
_entity_poly.pdbx_strand_id
1 'polypeptide(L)'
;MLTIAEMAALWDAIEPHHLRVFFLLLLGTAARPAALLELTREQCDVVSRLITLNPAGRDQTKKRRPTIAIPDFLVPVIESVPAGPLVTYKGSAIQKINLSWRDARNLAGLDAEVVPTTIRHTIATELRRRGVPEWEVEGQLGHAAQGKKTTARYAKYAPDYLSKAREAIDQIASEIDRVAARSFSEFTNVRASSVLVPFRGLFETPRNTGAGEGIRTLDPNLGKVLIASAALVTC
;
A
#
# COMPACT_ATOMS: atom_id res chain seq x y z
N MET A 1 -0.11 -19.94 -1.77
CA MET A 1 0.77 -18.97 -2.44
C MET A 1 0.16 -18.64 -3.78
N LEU A 2 0.39 -17.44 -4.32
CA LEU A 2 -0.09 -17.08 -5.65
C LEU A 2 1.04 -17.22 -6.68
N THR A 3 0.67 -17.64 -7.89
CA THR A 3 1.51 -17.59 -9.08
C THR A 3 1.56 -16.17 -9.65
N ILE A 4 2.49 -15.92 -10.59
CA ILE A 4 2.55 -14.65 -11.34
C ILE A 4 1.23 -14.37 -12.06
N ALA A 5 0.64 -15.39 -12.71
CA ALA A 5 -0.63 -15.26 -13.43
C ALA A 5 -1.81 -14.93 -12.49
N GLU A 6 -1.88 -15.54 -11.31
CA GLU A 6 -2.91 -15.20 -10.32
C GLU A 6 -2.74 -13.79 -9.75
N MET A 7 -1.50 -13.33 -9.54
CA MET A 7 -1.23 -11.95 -9.13
C MET A 7 -1.58 -10.94 -10.22
N ALA A 8 -1.34 -11.28 -11.49
CA ALA A 8 -1.75 -10.47 -12.64
C ALA A 8 -3.27 -10.40 -12.76
N ALA A 9 -3.97 -11.54 -12.68
CA ALA A 9 -5.43 -11.59 -12.68
C ALA A 9 -6.04 -10.78 -11.52
N LEU A 10 -5.44 -10.85 -10.32
CA LEU A 10 -5.86 -10.01 -9.20
C LEU A 10 -5.67 -8.52 -9.50
N TRP A 11 -4.51 -8.12 -10.03
CA TRP A 11 -4.28 -6.74 -10.45
C TRP A 11 -5.28 -6.25 -11.50
N ASP A 12 -5.58 -7.07 -12.50
CA ASP A 12 -6.54 -6.76 -13.56
C ASP A 12 -7.98 -6.66 -13.05
N ALA A 13 -8.30 -7.30 -11.93
CA ALA A 13 -9.59 -7.17 -11.27
C ALA A 13 -9.71 -5.95 -10.33
N ILE A 14 -8.60 -5.27 -10.02
CA ILE A 14 -8.63 -4.11 -9.12
C ILE A 14 -9.11 -2.86 -9.87
N GLU A 15 -10.34 -2.45 -9.59
CA GLU A 15 -10.90 -1.18 -10.09
C GLU A 15 -10.55 0.03 -9.22
N PRO A 16 -10.73 0.00 -7.88
CA PRO A 16 -10.58 1.21 -7.09
C PRO A 16 -9.12 1.67 -7.01
N HIS A 17 -8.88 2.96 -7.28
CA HIS A 17 -7.54 3.55 -7.25
C HIS A 17 -6.79 3.27 -5.94
N HIS A 18 -7.46 3.41 -4.79
CA HIS A 18 -6.84 3.18 -3.48
C HIS A 18 -6.40 1.74 -3.29
N LEU A 19 -7.13 0.78 -3.87
CA LEU A 19 -6.77 -0.62 -3.83
C LEU A 19 -5.57 -0.92 -4.75
N ARG A 20 -5.43 -0.22 -5.88
CA ARG A 20 -4.23 -0.31 -6.74
C ARG A 20 -2.99 0.18 -6.02
N VAL A 21 -3.04 1.35 -5.38
CA VAL A 21 -1.94 1.85 -4.54
C VAL A 21 -1.59 0.83 -3.46
N PHE A 22 -2.60 0.35 -2.73
CA PHE A 22 -2.40 -0.62 -1.66
C PHE A 22 -1.75 -1.92 -2.17
N PHE A 23 -2.18 -2.45 -3.31
CA PHE A 23 -1.61 -3.64 -3.93
C PHE A 23 -0.15 -3.44 -4.34
N LEU A 24 0.18 -2.33 -5.01
CA LEU A 24 1.54 -2.04 -5.43
C LEU A 24 2.47 -1.81 -4.23
N LEU A 25 1.99 -1.14 -3.18
CA LEU A 25 2.73 -1.03 -1.91
C LEU A 25 2.96 -2.41 -1.29
N LEU A 26 1.96 -3.28 -1.28
CA LEU A 26 2.07 -4.61 -0.70
C LEU A 26 3.05 -5.50 -1.47
N LEU A 27 3.02 -5.42 -2.80
CA LEU A 27 3.98 -6.06 -3.69
C LEU A 27 5.40 -5.52 -3.47
N GLY A 28 5.56 -4.20 -3.49
CA GLY A 28 6.86 -3.53 -3.45
C GLY A 28 7.55 -3.54 -2.09
N THR A 29 6.81 -3.78 -1.02
CA THR A 29 7.37 -3.75 0.35
C THR A 29 7.33 -5.10 1.05
N ALA A 30 6.46 -6.01 0.60
CA ALA A 30 6.03 -7.18 1.35
C ALA A 30 5.61 -6.84 2.79
N ALA A 31 5.22 -5.60 3.11
CA ALA A 31 4.94 -5.16 4.47
C ALA A 31 3.62 -5.74 5.01
N ARG A 32 3.38 -5.57 6.32
CA ARG A 32 2.10 -5.98 6.91
C ARG A 32 1.00 -5.02 6.42
N PRO A 33 -0.20 -5.52 6.06
CA PRO A 33 -1.30 -4.68 5.57
C PRO A 33 -1.59 -3.45 6.44
N ALA A 34 -1.65 -3.61 7.75
CA ALA A 34 -1.88 -2.50 8.68
C ALA A 34 -0.77 -1.42 8.62
N ALA A 35 0.48 -1.81 8.37
CA ALA A 35 1.56 -0.85 8.22
C ALA A 35 1.40 0.00 6.95
N LEU A 36 0.86 -0.59 5.88
CA LEU A 36 0.64 0.10 4.60
C LEU A 36 -0.56 1.04 4.62
N LEU A 37 -1.62 0.68 5.36
CA LEU A 37 -2.77 1.56 5.57
C LEU A 37 -2.44 2.78 6.43
N GLU A 38 -1.42 2.67 7.29
CA GLU A 38 -0.90 3.77 8.11
C GLU A 38 0.27 4.52 7.44
N LEU A 39 0.79 4.04 6.30
CA LEU A 39 2.00 4.59 5.67
C LEU A 39 1.72 5.94 5.01
N THR A 40 2.57 6.92 5.28
CA THR A 40 2.48 8.26 4.69
C THR A 40 3.61 8.57 3.70
N ARG A 41 3.38 9.58 2.86
CA ARG A 41 4.33 10.11 1.88
C ARG A 41 5.64 10.57 2.52
N GLU A 42 5.57 11.13 3.73
CA GLU A 42 6.71 11.66 4.49
C GLU A 42 7.64 10.56 5.03
N GLN A 43 7.12 9.33 5.18
CA GLN A 43 7.92 8.18 5.56
C GLN A 43 8.73 7.60 4.39
N CYS A 44 8.51 8.10 3.17
CA CYS A 44 9.12 7.63 1.93
C CYS A 44 10.13 8.66 1.42
N ASP A 45 11.41 8.43 1.68
CA ASP A 45 12.51 9.21 1.13
C ASP A 45 12.86 8.64 -0.25
N VAL A 46 12.31 9.24 -1.30
CA VAL A 46 12.57 8.84 -2.70
C VAL A 46 13.96 9.23 -3.18
N VAL A 47 14.60 10.22 -2.56
CA VAL A 47 15.97 10.62 -2.91
C VAL A 47 16.95 9.55 -2.44
N SER A 48 16.83 9.13 -1.18
CA SER A 48 17.65 8.07 -0.61
C SER A 48 17.13 6.65 -0.92
N ARG A 49 15.99 6.53 -1.62
CA ARG A 49 15.30 5.26 -1.93
C ARG A 49 14.98 4.42 -0.69
N LEU A 50 14.46 5.03 0.38
CA LEU A 50 14.11 4.35 1.63
C LEU A 50 12.65 4.62 2.06
N ILE A 51 11.95 3.56 2.49
CA ILE A 51 10.67 3.67 3.23
C ILE A 51 10.92 3.29 4.68
N THR A 52 10.56 4.17 5.62
CA THR A 52 10.55 3.84 7.05
C THR A 52 9.14 3.40 7.46
N LEU A 53 8.87 2.08 7.50
CA LEU A 53 7.52 1.56 7.76
C LEU A 53 7.02 1.81 9.19
N ASN A 54 7.92 2.12 10.12
CA ASN A 54 7.53 2.53 11.46
C ASN A 54 7.25 4.03 11.50
N PRO A 55 6.04 4.48 11.87
CA PRO A 55 5.75 5.89 12.07
C PRO A 55 6.72 6.53 13.07
N ALA A 56 7.04 7.81 12.84
CA ALA A 56 7.82 8.59 13.78
C ALA A 56 7.12 8.63 15.15
N GLY A 57 7.90 8.53 16.24
CA GLY A 57 7.36 8.51 17.61
C GLY A 57 6.69 7.19 18.04
N ARG A 58 6.53 6.21 17.15
CA ARG A 58 6.00 4.89 17.53
C ARG A 58 7.12 3.97 18.02
N ASP A 59 6.96 3.40 19.21
CA ASP A 59 7.85 2.34 19.68
C ASP A 59 7.78 1.08 18.81
N GLN A 60 8.94 0.50 18.54
CA GLN A 60 9.03 -0.77 17.83
C GLN A 60 8.54 -1.92 18.71
N THR A 61 7.53 -2.63 18.22
CA THR A 61 7.02 -3.84 18.88
C THR A 61 7.78 -5.09 18.43
N LYS A 62 7.48 -6.26 19.02
CA LYS A 62 7.92 -7.57 18.49
C LYS A 62 7.56 -7.78 17.02
N LYS A 63 6.41 -7.24 16.58
CA LYS A 63 6.00 -7.21 15.16
C LYS A 63 6.62 -5.98 14.47
N ARG A 64 7.93 -6.03 14.25
CA ARG A 64 8.74 -4.90 13.78
C ARG A 64 8.28 -4.38 12.41
N ARG A 65 8.43 -3.08 12.21
CA ARG A 65 8.17 -2.38 10.95
C ARG A 65 9.51 -1.77 10.49
N PRO A 66 10.26 -2.45 9.61
CA PRO A 66 11.63 -2.05 9.27
C PRO A 66 11.68 -0.79 8.40
N THR A 67 12.86 -0.19 8.27
CA THR A 67 13.18 0.65 7.11
C THR A 67 13.58 -0.27 5.97
N ILE A 68 13.10 -0.04 4.76
CA ILE A 68 13.35 -0.89 3.58
C ILE A 68 13.76 -0.04 2.38
N ALA A 69 14.43 -0.66 1.40
CA ALA A 69 14.72 -0.02 0.12
C ALA A 69 13.44 0.09 -0.75
N ILE A 70 13.33 1.15 -1.54
CA ILE A 70 12.23 1.38 -2.48
C ILE A 70 12.55 0.72 -3.83
N PRO A 71 11.77 -0.29 -4.28
CA PRO A 71 11.88 -0.81 -5.65
C PRO A 71 11.59 0.27 -6.69
N ASP A 72 12.24 0.16 -7.84
CA ASP A 72 12.15 1.17 -8.92
C ASP A 72 10.70 1.37 -9.39
N PHE A 73 9.93 0.30 -9.56
CA PHE A 73 8.53 0.40 -10.01
C PHE A 73 7.63 1.17 -9.01
N LEU A 74 8.02 1.22 -7.74
CA LEU A 74 7.21 1.82 -6.68
C LEU A 74 7.41 3.33 -6.56
N VAL A 75 8.54 3.86 -7.02
CA VAL A 75 8.84 5.30 -6.97
C VAL A 75 7.74 6.16 -7.61
N PRO A 76 7.35 5.95 -8.89
CA PRO A 76 6.31 6.78 -9.52
C PRO A 76 4.95 6.65 -8.82
N VAL A 77 4.67 5.49 -8.20
CA VAL A 77 3.45 5.30 -7.40
C VAL A 77 3.45 6.21 -6.19
N ILE A 78 4.55 6.22 -5.42
CA ILE A 78 4.65 7.04 -4.21
C ILE A 78 4.67 8.54 -4.58
N GLU A 79 5.31 8.92 -5.69
CA GLU A 79 5.36 10.32 -6.17
C GLU A 79 4.01 10.83 -6.71
N SER A 80 3.16 9.93 -7.22
CA SER A 80 1.81 10.29 -7.67
C SER A 80 0.83 10.63 -6.54
N VAL A 81 1.21 10.39 -5.28
CA VAL A 81 0.40 10.68 -4.10
C VAL A 81 0.89 11.98 -3.45
N PRO A 82 -0.01 12.94 -3.15
CA PRO A 82 0.34 14.12 -2.38
C PRO A 82 0.78 13.76 -0.95
N ALA A 83 1.23 14.79 -0.20
CA ALA A 83 1.54 14.67 1.22
C ALA A 83 0.39 14.01 2.02
N GLY A 84 0.75 13.26 3.07
CA GLY A 84 -0.17 12.49 3.90
C GLY A 84 -0.26 10.99 3.55
N PRO A 85 -1.35 10.30 3.90
CA PRO A 85 -1.47 8.85 3.73
C PRO A 85 -1.34 8.41 2.27
N LEU A 86 -0.61 7.31 2.02
CA LEU A 86 -0.47 6.79 0.66
C LEU A 86 -1.76 6.15 0.14
N VAL A 87 -2.46 5.43 1.01
CA VAL A 87 -3.72 4.75 0.68
C VAL A 87 -4.89 5.61 1.15
N THR A 88 -5.48 6.37 0.22
CA THR A 88 -6.57 7.32 0.50
C THR A 88 -7.81 7.04 -0.31
N TYR A 89 -8.98 7.25 0.30
CA TYR A 89 -10.28 7.28 -0.37
C TYR A 89 -11.00 8.57 -0.01
N LYS A 90 -11.44 9.32 -1.03
CA LYS A 90 -12.08 10.65 -0.87
C LYS A 90 -11.26 11.61 0.02
N GLY A 91 -9.94 11.58 -0.13
CA GLY A 91 -9.02 12.46 0.61
C GLY A 91 -8.73 12.04 2.06
N SER A 92 -9.23 10.89 2.51
CA SER A 92 -9.01 10.42 3.88
C SER A 92 -8.31 9.06 3.92
N ALA A 93 -7.58 8.81 5.01
CA ALA A 93 -6.94 7.51 5.27
C ALA A 93 -7.97 6.38 5.39
N ILE A 94 -7.62 5.21 4.85
CA ILE A 94 -8.47 4.02 4.91
C ILE A 94 -8.04 3.14 6.08
N GLN A 95 -8.98 2.75 6.94
CA GLN A 95 -8.69 1.82 8.03
C GLN A 95 -8.86 0.34 7.64
N LYS A 96 -9.76 0.05 6.70
CA LYS A 96 -10.10 -1.32 6.28
C LYS A 96 -10.24 -1.42 4.78
N ILE A 97 -9.57 -2.41 4.19
CA ILE A 97 -9.57 -2.67 2.75
C ILE A 97 -10.36 -3.94 2.37
N ASN A 98 -10.90 -4.65 3.36
CA ASN A 98 -11.44 -6.01 3.21
C ASN A 98 -12.55 -6.12 2.16
N LEU A 99 -13.42 -5.11 2.06
CA LEU A 99 -14.51 -5.11 1.09
C LEU A 99 -13.99 -5.06 -0.35
N SER A 100 -13.25 -4.00 -0.69
CA SER A 100 -12.67 -3.84 -2.03
C SER A 100 -11.75 -5.01 -2.40
N TRP A 101 -10.98 -5.52 -1.43
CA TRP A 101 -10.15 -6.70 -1.65
C TRP A 101 -10.97 -7.95 -2.00
N ARG A 102 -12.02 -8.24 -1.24
CA ARG A 102 -12.92 -9.38 -1.49
C ARG A 102 -13.53 -9.29 -2.88
N ASP A 103 -13.98 -8.10 -3.27
CA ASP A 103 -14.65 -7.91 -4.55
C ASP A 103 -13.66 -8.12 -5.71
N ALA A 104 -12.45 -7.53 -5.65
CA ALA A 104 -11.40 -7.75 -6.65
C ALA A 104 -10.94 -9.21 -6.72
N ARG A 105 -10.76 -9.87 -5.56
CA ARG A 105 -10.40 -11.29 -5.48
C ARG A 105 -11.45 -12.20 -6.12
N ASN A 106 -12.74 -11.94 -5.84
CA ASN A 106 -13.83 -12.72 -6.43
C ASN A 106 -13.88 -12.53 -7.96
N LEU A 107 -13.67 -11.30 -8.45
CA LEU A 107 -13.57 -11.01 -9.88
C LEU A 107 -12.37 -11.70 -10.55
N ALA A 108 -11.25 -11.82 -9.83
CA ALA A 108 -10.08 -12.57 -10.28
C ALA A 108 -10.24 -14.10 -10.21
N GLY A 109 -11.39 -14.60 -9.73
CA GLY A 109 -11.64 -16.05 -9.60
C GLY A 109 -10.78 -16.73 -8.53
N LEU A 110 -10.28 -15.99 -7.54
CA LEU A 110 -9.38 -16.51 -6.51
C LEU A 110 -10.14 -16.98 -5.26
N ASP A 111 -9.55 -17.98 -4.59
CA ASP A 111 -10.12 -18.59 -3.37
C ASP A 111 -10.30 -17.59 -2.22
N ALA A 112 -11.28 -17.85 -1.34
CA ALA A 112 -11.60 -17.01 -0.20
C ALA A 112 -10.44 -16.81 0.80
N GLU A 113 -9.50 -17.74 0.86
CA GLU A 113 -8.29 -17.67 1.69
C GLU A 113 -7.24 -16.67 1.17
N VAL A 114 -7.39 -16.19 -0.08
CA VAL A 114 -6.51 -15.16 -0.64
C VAL A 114 -6.84 -13.81 -0.02
N VAL A 115 -6.08 -13.45 1.01
CA VAL A 115 -6.15 -12.19 1.74
C VAL A 115 -4.89 -11.35 1.48
N PRO A 116 -4.84 -10.05 1.85
CA PRO A 116 -3.64 -9.23 1.61
C PRO A 116 -2.35 -9.85 2.15
N THR A 117 -2.39 -10.47 3.34
CA THR A 117 -1.21 -11.15 3.90
C THR A 117 -0.69 -12.30 3.02
N THR A 118 -1.54 -12.89 2.17
CA THR A 118 -1.13 -13.91 1.19
C THR A 118 -0.11 -13.35 0.20
N ILE A 119 -0.25 -12.09 -0.25
CA ILE A 119 0.76 -11.44 -1.12
C ILE A 119 2.10 -11.34 -0.40
N ARG A 120 2.09 -10.88 0.86
CA ARG A 120 3.32 -10.83 1.67
C ARG A 120 4.02 -12.19 1.76
N HIS A 121 3.26 -13.26 2.02
CA HIS A 121 3.81 -14.62 2.05
C HIS A 121 4.35 -15.03 0.67
N THR A 122 3.62 -14.70 -0.40
CA THR A 122 4.06 -14.96 -1.77
C THR A 122 5.40 -14.29 -2.06
N ILE A 123 5.55 -12.99 -1.78
CA ILE A 123 6.81 -12.26 -2.00
C ILE A 123 7.93 -12.82 -1.12
N ALA A 124 7.67 -13.12 0.16
CA ALA A 124 8.67 -13.72 1.04
C ALA A 124 9.26 -15.03 0.46
N THR A 125 8.41 -15.91 -0.05
CA THR A 125 8.87 -17.16 -0.64
C THR A 125 9.55 -16.93 -2.00
N GLU A 126 9.07 -16.00 -2.83
CA GLU A 126 9.73 -15.66 -4.09
C GLU A 126 11.15 -15.09 -3.87
N LEU A 127 11.36 -14.25 -2.85
CA LEU A 127 12.72 -13.79 -2.50
C LEU A 127 13.64 -14.95 -2.15
N ARG A 128 13.16 -15.92 -1.36
CA ARG A 128 13.93 -17.12 -1.03
C ARG A 128 14.22 -17.98 -2.27
N ARG A 129 13.23 -18.18 -3.14
CA ARG A 129 13.38 -18.95 -4.40
C ARG A 129 14.40 -18.32 -5.34
N ARG A 130 14.45 -16.99 -5.39
CA ARG A 130 15.40 -16.23 -6.21
C ARG A 130 16.79 -16.11 -5.59
N GLY A 131 17.04 -16.77 -4.47
CA GLY A 131 18.35 -16.79 -3.82
C GLY A 131 18.73 -15.49 -3.12
N VAL A 132 17.77 -14.64 -2.76
CA VAL A 132 18.05 -13.43 -1.96
C VAL A 132 18.64 -13.85 -0.61
N PRO A 133 19.76 -13.24 -0.16
CA PRO A 133 20.39 -13.58 1.11
C PRO A 133 19.40 -13.53 2.28
N GLU A 134 19.48 -14.52 3.18
CA GLU A 134 18.56 -14.67 4.32
C GLU A 134 18.42 -13.39 5.14
N TRP A 135 19.53 -12.71 5.43
CA TRP A 135 19.54 -11.48 6.21
C TRP A 135 18.77 -10.34 5.52
N GLU A 136 18.76 -10.28 4.17
CA GLU A 136 17.96 -9.31 3.43
C GLU A 136 16.48 -9.67 3.47
N VAL A 137 16.14 -10.95 3.32
CA VAL A 137 14.74 -11.41 3.45
C VAL A 137 14.21 -11.10 4.86
N GLU A 138 15.01 -11.37 5.90
CA GLU A 138 14.66 -11.04 7.28
C GLU A 138 14.58 -9.54 7.52
N GLY A 139 15.48 -8.75 6.93
CA GLY A 139 15.47 -7.29 6.98
C GLY A 139 14.20 -6.71 6.35
N GLN A 140 13.88 -7.15 5.13
CA GLN A 140 12.69 -6.76 4.37
C GLN A 140 11.40 -7.09 5.13
N LEU A 141 11.32 -8.30 5.72
CA LEU A 141 10.13 -8.75 6.45
C LEU A 141 10.08 -8.20 7.89
N GLY A 142 11.16 -7.59 8.38
CA GLY A 142 11.26 -7.15 9.78
C GLY A 142 11.31 -8.32 10.76
N HIS A 143 11.87 -9.45 10.33
CA HIS A 143 12.17 -10.61 11.18
C HIS A 143 13.57 -10.54 11.79
N ALA A 144 14.45 -9.69 11.23
CA ALA A 144 15.82 -9.54 11.71
C ALA A 144 15.88 -9.35 13.24
N ALA A 145 16.50 -10.32 13.91
CA ALA A 145 16.68 -10.33 15.35
C ALA A 145 17.56 -9.16 15.80
N GLN A 146 17.33 -8.64 17.00
CA GLN A 146 18.28 -7.72 17.61
C GLN A 146 19.60 -8.43 17.92
N GLY A 147 20.60 -8.25 17.05
CA GLY A 147 22.01 -8.29 17.45
C GLY A 147 22.43 -6.90 17.89
N LYS A 148 22.70 -6.71 19.19
CA LYS A 148 23.13 -5.46 19.84
C LYS A 148 24.45 -4.92 19.28
N LYS A 149 24.44 -4.28 18.11
CA LYS A 149 25.51 -3.39 17.67
C LYS A 149 24.90 -2.13 17.10
N THR A 150 25.33 -0.98 17.61
CA THR A 150 25.04 0.36 17.07
C THR A 150 25.18 0.41 15.54
N THR A 151 26.09 -0.39 14.98
CA THR A 151 26.32 -0.60 13.55
C THR A 151 25.08 -1.08 12.77
N ALA A 152 24.22 -1.93 13.35
CA ALA A 152 23.02 -2.44 12.68
C ALA A 152 21.99 -1.32 12.40
N ARG A 153 22.00 -0.23 13.18
CA ARG A 153 21.16 0.95 12.95
C ARG A 153 21.58 1.73 11.70
N TYR A 154 22.87 1.67 11.35
CA TYR A 154 23.44 2.37 10.20
C TYR A 154 23.46 1.52 8.93
N ALA A 155 23.17 0.22 9.01
CA ALA A 155 23.13 -0.67 7.85
C ALA A 155 22.22 -0.15 6.72
N LYS A 156 21.14 0.56 7.06
CA LYS A 156 20.23 1.20 6.09
C LYS A 156 20.83 2.33 5.25
N TYR A 157 22.00 2.86 5.65
CA TYR A 157 22.73 3.88 4.92
C TYR A 157 23.86 3.28 4.07
N ALA A 158 24.04 1.95 4.10
CA ALA A 158 24.96 1.28 3.18
C ALA A 158 24.40 1.36 1.74
N PRO A 159 25.24 1.62 0.72
CA PRO A 159 24.78 1.72 -0.67
C PRO A 159 24.06 0.48 -1.19
N ASP A 160 24.38 -0.69 -0.64
CA ASP A 160 23.86 -2.00 -1.03
C ASP A 160 22.73 -2.51 -0.12
N TYR A 161 22.22 -1.67 0.80
CA TYR A 161 21.19 -2.07 1.76
C TYR A 161 19.95 -2.63 1.09
N LEU A 162 19.66 -3.91 1.36
CA LEU A 162 18.53 -4.66 0.79
C LEU A 162 18.48 -4.63 -0.75
N SER A 163 19.63 -4.46 -1.41
CA SER A 163 19.71 -4.31 -2.86
C SER A 163 19.23 -5.56 -3.60
N LYS A 164 19.55 -6.77 -3.12
CA LYS A 164 19.10 -8.02 -3.75
C LYS A 164 17.62 -8.26 -3.54
N ALA A 165 17.09 -7.94 -2.35
CA ALA A 165 15.65 -7.96 -2.11
C ALA A 165 14.92 -6.98 -3.05
N ARG A 166 15.41 -5.75 -3.18
CA ARG A 166 14.86 -4.73 -4.08
C ARG A 166 14.86 -5.19 -5.53
N GLU A 167 16.00 -5.67 -6.04
CA GLU A 167 16.14 -6.19 -7.40
C GLU A 167 15.16 -7.34 -7.68
N ALA A 168 15.04 -8.29 -6.76
CA ALA A 168 14.11 -9.41 -6.91
C ALA A 168 12.64 -8.95 -6.89
N ILE A 169 12.29 -7.98 -6.05
CA ILE A 169 10.94 -7.39 -6.02
C ILE A 169 10.62 -6.68 -7.35
N ASP A 170 11.55 -5.91 -7.90
CA ASP A 170 11.39 -5.27 -9.22
C ASP A 170 11.18 -6.31 -10.33
N GLN A 171 11.92 -7.43 -10.29
CA GLN A 171 11.73 -8.53 -11.24
C GLN A 171 10.35 -9.19 -11.12
N ILE A 172 9.89 -9.48 -9.89
CA ILE A 172 8.55 -10.05 -9.66
C ILE A 172 7.48 -9.10 -10.20
N ALA A 173 7.60 -7.79 -9.90
CA ALA A 173 6.66 -6.79 -10.38
C ALA A 173 6.65 -6.73 -11.92
N SER A 174 7.82 -6.74 -12.57
CA SER A 174 7.95 -6.78 -14.02
C SER A 174 7.36 -8.05 -14.65
N GLU A 175 7.46 -9.21 -13.99
CA GLU A 175 6.85 -10.45 -14.46
C GLU A 175 5.33 -10.41 -14.38
N ILE A 176 4.77 -9.84 -13.29
CA ILE A 176 3.33 -9.62 -13.16
C ILE A 176 2.85 -8.64 -14.23
N ASP A 177 3.52 -7.51 -14.39
CA ASP A 177 3.16 -6.45 -15.34
C ASP A 177 3.17 -6.94 -16.79
N ARG A 178 4.07 -7.87 -17.15
CA ARG A 178 4.13 -8.49 -18.48
C ARG A 178 2.97 -9.44 -18.78
N VAL A 179 2.34 -10.01 -17.74
CA VAL A 179 1.22 -10.95 -17.88
C VAL A 179 -0.13 -10.24 -17.73
N ALA A 180 -0.15 -9.14 -16.98
CA ALA A 180 -1.34 -8.34 -16.75
C ALA A 180 -1.90 -7.75 -18.07
N ALA A 181 -3.22 -7.68 -18.16
CA ALA A 181 -3.91 -7.01 -19.25
C ALA A 181 -3.78 -5.48 -19.19
N ARG A 182 -3.49 -4.92 -18.01
CA ARG A 182 -3.32 -3.48 -17.78
C ARG A 182 -1.98 -3.20 -17.12
N SER A 183 -1.18 -2.28 -17.66
CA SER A 183 0.14 -2.01 -17.05
C SER A 183 0.04 -1.26 -15.71
N PHE A 184 0.98 -1.52 -14.81
CA PHE A 184 1.22 -0.75 -13.59
C PHE A 184 1.51 0.73 -13.89
N SER A 185 2.14 1.01 -15.03
CA SER A 185 2.51 2.38 -15.44
C SER A 185 1.32 3.23 -15.91
N GLU A 186 0.28 2.61 -16.48
CA GLU A 186 -0.96 3.29 -16.85
C GLU A 186 -1.64 3.90 -15.61
N PHE A 187 -1.56 3.19 -14.47
CA PHE A 187 -2.10 3.66 -13.21
C PHE A 187 -1.42 4.95 -12.71
N THR A 188 -0.10 5.08 -12.87
CA THR A 188 0.64 6.26 -12.40
C THR A 188 0.46 7.48 -13.31
N ASN A 189 0.27 7.26 -14.62
CA ASN A 189 0.14 8.35 -15.60
C ASN A 189 -1.22 9.08 -15.56
N VAL A 190 -2.28 8.43 -15.08
CA VAL A 190 -3.65 9.00 -15.04
C VAL A 190 -3.76 10.23 -14.13
N ARG A 191 -2.87 10.41 -13.14
CA ARG A 191 -2.90 11.58 -12.25
C ARG A 191 -2.15 12.80 -12.76
N ALA A 192 -1.16 12.65 -13.64
CA ALA A 192 -0.42 13.80 -14.17
C ALA A 192 -1.34 14.73 -15.00
N SER A 193 -2.34 14.18 -15.67
CA SER A 193 -3.29 14.94 -16.50
C SER A 193 -4.47 15.54 -15.74
N SER A 194 -4.81 15.04 -14.54
CA SER A 194 -5.99 15.50 -13.77
C SER A 194 -5.72 16.65 -12.78
N VAL A 195 -4.47 17.14 -12.68
CA VAL A 195 -4.07 18.18 -11.71
C VAL A 195 -4.21 19.61 -12.27
N LEU A 196 -4.51 19.78 -13.56
CA LEU A 196 -4.80 21.09 -14.16
C LEU A 196 -6.31 21.36 -14.19
N VAL A 197 -6.93 21.58 -13.03
CA VAL A 197 -8.21 22.30 -12.98
C VAL A 197 -8.06 23.50 -12.03
N PRO A 198 -8.03 24.74 -12.53
CA PRO A 198 -8.01 25.90 -11.66
C PRO A 198 -9.35 25.98 -10.92
N PHE A 199 -9.29 25.91 -9.59
CA PHE A 199 -10.43 26.10 -8.71
C PHE A 199 -10.96 27.54 -8.88
N ARG A 200 -12.07 27.69 -9.62
CA ARG A 200 -12.82 28.96 -9.74
C ARG A 200 -14.06 28.84 -8.87
N GLY A 201 -14.17 29.72 -7.88
CA GLY A 201 -15.09 29.60 -6.76
C GLY A 201 -16.57 29.92 -7.03
N LEU A 202 -17.27 30.01 -5.88
CA LEU A 202 -18.68 30.35 -5.62
C LEU A 202 -19.66 29.18 -5.69
N PHE A 203 -20.16 28.78 -4.51
CA PHE A 203 -21.46 28.12 -4.38
C PHE A 203 -22.29 28.83 -3.32
N GLU A 204 -23.32 29.53 -3.79
CA GLU A 204 -24.49 29.91 -3.02
C GLU A 204 -25.27 28.65 -2.63
N THR A 205 -25.80 28.63 -1.40
CA THR A 205 -26.63 27.54 -0.87
C THR A 205 -28.06 27.62 -1.40
N PRO A 206 -28.69 26.50 -1.82
CA PRO A 206 -30.14 26.41 -1.85
C PRO A 206 -30.72 25.68 -0.62
N ARG A 207 -31.95 26.09 -0.33
CA ARG A 207 -32.79 25.83 0.85
C ARG A 207 -33.24 24.37 0.97
N ASN A 208 -33.43 23.98 2.24
CA ASN A 208 -33.95 22.70 2.69
C ASN A 208 -35.49 22.66 2.54
N THR A 209 -36.05 21.59 1.98
CA THR A 209 -37.51 21.34 1.98
C THR A 209 -37.82 19.86 2.24
N GLY A 210 -38.53 19.60 3.34
CA GLY A 210 -39.58 18.57 3.41
C GLY A 210 -39.19 17.18 3.93
N ALA A 211 -39.81 16.80 5.04
CA ALA A 211 -39.73 15.51 5.73
C ALA A 211 -40.65 14.42 5.14
N GLY A 212 -40.38 13.16 5.49
CA GLY A 212 -41.30 12.02 5.35
C GLY A 212 -40.70 10.72 5.90
N GLU A 213 -41.12 10.29 7.09
CA GLU A 213 -40.77 9.02 7.75
C GLU A 213 -41.56 7.82 7.19
N GLY A 214 -40.96 6.61 7.22
CA GLY A 214 -41.67 5.38 6.86
C GLY A 214 -40.83 4.09 6.80
N ILE A 215 -40.34 3.63 7.96
CA ILE A 215 -40.09 2.22 8.39
C ILE A 215 -39.44 1.24 7.41
N ARG A 216 -38.14 0.95 7.62
CA ARG A 216 -37.56 -0.42 7.73
C ARG A 216 -36.32 -0.36 8.62
N THR A 217 -36.23 -1.22 9.63
CA THR A 217 -35.02 -1.41 10.45
C THR A 217 -33.89 -1.86 9.54
N LEU A 218 -32.96 -0.95 9.24
CA LEU A 218 -31.71 -1.23 8.53
C LEU A 218 -30.58 -1.22 9.55
N ASP A 219 -29.83 -2.33 9.61
CA ASP A 219 -28.56 -2.42 10.31
C ASP A 219 -27.65 -1.23 9.87
N PRO A 220 -27.22 -0.36 10.79
CA PRO A 220 -26.48 0.87 10.47
C PRO A 220 -25.07 0.66 9.91
N ASN A 221 -24.64 -0.59 9.73
CA ASN A 221 -23.30 -0.95 9.25
C ASN A 221 -23.24 -1.56 7.84
N LEU A 222 -24.36 -1.69 7.13
CA LEU A 222 -24.30 -2.08 5.72
C LEU A 222 -23.67 -0.93 4.89
N GLY A 223 -22.45 -1.15 4.40
CA GLY A 223 -21.86 -0.32 3.32
C GLY A 223 -20.89 0.79 3.72
N LYS A 224 -20.37 0.84 4.96
CA LYS A 224 -19.44 1.93 5.37
C LYS A 224 -17.98 1.52 5.29
N VAL A 225 -17.23 2.20 4.42
CA VAL A 225 -15.77 2.35 4.56
C VAL A 225 -15.52 3.16 5.83
N LEU A 226 -14.81 2.58 6.81
CA LEU A 226 -14.46 3.29 8.04
C LEU A 226 -13.29 4.24 7.75
N ILE A 227 -13.60 5.54 7.79
CA ILE A 227 -12.66 6.65 7.67
C ILE A 227 -12.23 7.06 9.08
N ALA A 228 -10.94 7.34 9.29
CA ALA A 228 -10.47 7.90 10.55
C ALA A 228 -10.91 9.38 10.67
N SER A 229 -11.63 9.72 11.74
CA SER A 229 -11.89 11.12 12.08
C SER A 229 -10.65 11.71 12.75
N ALA A 230 -10.07 12.74 12.15
CA ALA A 230 -9.03 13.53 12.78
C ALA A 230 -9.68 14.46 13.83
N ALA A 231 -9.32 14.30 15.09
CA ALA A 231 -9.62 15.30 16.11
C ALA A 231 -8.61 16.44 15.94
N LEU A 232 -9.09 17.63 15.59
CA LEU A 232 -8.34 18.87 15.71
C LEU A 232 -8.13 19.13 17.21
N VAL A 233 -6.90 19.01 17.67
CA VAL A 233 -6.46 19.64 18.92
C VAL A 233 -6.16 21.09 18.56
N THR A 234 -7.07 21.99 18.89
CA THR A 234 -6.76 23.43 18.99
C THR A 234 -5.94 23.67 20.25
N CYS A 235 -4.89 24.47 20.11
CA CYS A 235 -3.97 24.92 21.17
C CYS A 235 -4.70 25.49 22.40
#